data_AF-A0AA88E9C4-F1
#
_entry.id   AF-A0AA88E9C4-F1
#
_cell.length_a   1.000
_cell.length_b   1.000
_cell.length_c   1.000
_cell.angle_alpha   90.00
_cell.angle_beta   90.00
_cell.angle_gamma   90.00
#
_symmetry.space_group_name_H-M   'P 1'
#
loop_
_entity.id
_entity.type
_entity.pdbx_description
1 polymer ?
#
loop_
_entity_poly.entity_id
_entity_poly.type
_entity_poly.pdbx_seq_one_letter_code
_entity_poly.pdbx_strand_id
1 'polypeptide(L)'
;MVANNTGLSADNNMARRRGYCDYPPIWSFDYIQSIKSEYAEGEGAYASQRDKLKDEVWVMLKEITDPLVQLETIDILQRLGIFYLFEDEIKSILEGIYNANDFDSGIWKDNLYATALKFRLLRQHPYSVPQEIFNGFKDESGKFKESIGNDVKGLLSLHEASFLLMHGENILDEARELTTKHLQEFAKQNEDESYLSKLVGHALKVPLHWRVPRLEARWFIELYKKSPEIMNPTFLKLSILDYNIVQSKYQEELKRLSRERITKLFKLISVMDDTYDVYGTMDELELFTTAIESWDLNAMDQLPEYLKILFLAVYNFTNELAYDILKEQGFHIIKYLKKLWEDLSKAYFQEAKWYHTGTRPASVEEYMENAWLSVAGPIVLVFAYVVVTNPITEAGMELVMRYPSIIHQYSLIIRLTNDLATDSFEKKNGDAPTIIQCYMHETGASEDEARKHTFFLVTEAWKQLNEDKATNFVLSRTYVELVVNLSRITMWMYEGRDGYGLEYRCRTRDFASSVDLIFLVMGFKGMISGNDVTGAEIVKRGKERSEKEKLCGLDSHGQRWSRSEISSASETLPRGNIEDS
;
A
#
# COMPACT_ATOMS: atom_id res chain seq x y z
N MET A 1 31.21 40.52 59.72
CA MET A 1 29.96 40.03 60.35
C MET A 1 28.93 39.90 59.23
N VAL A 2 28.89 38.78 58.51
CA VAL A 2 28.24 37.48 58.81
C VAL A 2 26.71 37.53 58.74
N ALA A 3 26.17 36.87 57.70
CA ALA A 3 25.00 35.96 57.63
C ALA A 3 24.20 36.22 56.33
N ASN A 4 24.32 35.44 55.24
CA ASN A 4 23.91 34.06 54.91
C ASN A 4 22.40 33.82 54.66
N ASN A 5 22.14 33.27 53.45
CA ASN A 5 21.12 32.26 53.06
C ASN A 5 19.63 32.64 53.13
N THR A 6 18.69 32.20 52.28
CA THR A 6 18.59 31.20 51.19
C THR A 6 17.16 31.34 50.65
N GLY A 7 16.87 31.03 49.39
CA GLY A 7 15.47 30.88 48.97
C GLY A 7 15.20 30.71 47.48
N LEU A 8 15.53 29.53 46.97
CA LEU A 8 14.78 28.79 45.92
C LEU A 8 14.62 29.45 44.53
N SER A 9 15.50 29.04 43.61
CA SER A 9 15.18 29.00 42.19
C SER A 9 13.99 28.07 41.97
N ALA A 10 12.92 28.58 41.37
CA ALA A 10 11.88 27.75 40.80
C ALA A 10 12.51 26.95 39.64
N ASP A 11 12.68 25.65 39.85
CA ASP A 11 12.97 24.70 38.77
C ASP A 11 11.78 24.71 37.80
N ASN A 12 11.96 25.41 36.68
CA ASN A 12 11.16 25.24 35.48
C ASN A 12 11.51 23.90 34.84
N ASN A 13 11.02 22.79 35.41
CA ASN A 13 10.93 21.51 34.71
C ASN A 13 9.72 21.51 33.76
N MET A 14 9.66 22.47 32.83
CA MET A 14 8.85 22.27 31.63
C MET A 14 9.64 21.33 30.73
N ALA A 15 9.30 20.03 30.77
CA ALA A 15 9.77 19.08 29.77
C ALA A 15 9.56 19.71 28.38
N ARG A 16 10.64 19.89 27.62
CA ARG A 16 10.56 20.39 26.24
C ARG A 16 9.84 19.32 25.42
N ARG A 17 8.56 19.55 25.12
CA ARG A 17 7.80 18.69 24.22
C ARG A 17 8.41 18.78 22.82
N ARG A 18 8.69 17.63 22.21
CA ARG A 18 8.99 17.56 20.78
C ARG A 18 7.68 17.79 20.03
N GLY A 19 7.78 18.39 18.86
CA GLY A 19 6.66 18.55 17.96
C GLY A 19 7.17 18.33 16.55
N TYR A 20 6.54 17.43 15.81
CA TYR A 20 6.68 17.42 14.37
C TYR A 20 6.04 18.71 13.83
N CYS A 21 6.56 19.19 12.69
CA CYS A 21 5.86 20.22 11.94
C CYS A 21 4.62 19.58 11.31
N ASP A 22 3.53 19.45 12.08
CA ASP A 22 2.29 18.89 11.56
C ASP A 22 1.70 19.86 10.55
N TYR A 23 1.57 19.38 9.32
CA TYR A 23 0.96 20.14 8.24
C TYR A 23 -0.56 19.95 8.30
N PRO A 24 -1.35 20.98 7.96
CA PRO A 24 -2.78 20.84 7.90
C PRO A 24 -3.17 19.83 6.80
N PRO A 25 -4.27 19.07 6.99
CA PRO A 25 -4.74 18.11 6.00
C PRO A 25 -4.86 18.71 4.60
N ILE A 26 -4.51 17.90 3.59
CA ILE A 26 -4.55 18.30 2.16
C ILE A 26 -5.92 18.87 1.75
N TRP A 27 -7.00 18.25 2.25
CA TRP A 27 -8.37 18.68 2.00
C TRP A 27 -9.01 19.18 3.28
N SER A 28 -9.57 20.39 3.24
CA SER A 28 -10.39 20.86 4.36
C SER A 28 -11.65 20.02 4.47
N PHE A 29 -12.16 19.90 5.71
CA PHE A 29 -13.44 19.25 5.97
C PHE A 29 -14.57 19.83 5.10
N ASP A 30 -14.63 21.16 4.99
CA ASP A 30 -15.63 21.84 4.16
C ASP A 30 -15.51 21.47 2.68
N TYR A 31 -14.29 21.31 2.16
CA TYR A 31 -14.08 20.84 0.79
C TYR A 31 -14.63 19.41 0.61
N ILE A 32 -14.31 18.49 1.53
CA ILE A 32 -14.83 17.12 1.50
C ILE A 32 -16.36 17.10 1.49
N GLN A 33 -16.99 17.89 2.37
CA GLN A 33 -18.45 17.97 2.44
C GLN A 33 -19.08 18.58 1.17
N SER A 34 -18.36 19.46 0.47
CA SER A 34 -18.87 20.15 -0.72
C SER A 34 -18.89 19.32 -2.01
N ILE A 35 -18.20 18.18 -2.05
CA ILE A 35 -18.04 17.35 -3.26
C ILE A 35 -19.41 16.93 -3.80
N LYS A 36 -19.58 16.92 -5.11
CA LYS A 36 -20.77 16.38 -5.78
C LYS A 36 -20.30 15.62 -7.02
N SER A 37 -20.90 14.45 -7.26
CA SER A 37 -20.66 13.68 -8.48
C SER A 37 -21.95 13.59 -9.27
N GLU A 38 -21.84 13.80 -10.59
CA GLU A 38 -22.94 13.55 -11.53
C GLU A 38 -23.28 12.04 -11.65
N TYR A 39 -22.39 11.17 -11.18
CA TYR A 39 -22.55 9.71 -11.14
C TYR A 39 -23.12 9.22 -9.79
N ALA A 40 -23.47 10.12 -8.87
CA ALA A 40 -24.03 9.77 -7.56
C ALA A 40 -25.46 9.22 -7.64
N GLU A 41 -26.20 9.54 -8.71
CA GLU A 41 -27.55 8.99 -8.93
C GLU A 41 -27.44 7.54 -9.44
N GLY A 42 -27.18 6.62 -8.51
CA GLY A 42 -27.01 5.18 -8.74
C GLY A 42 -28.23 4.44 -9.32
N GLU A 43 -29.34 5.15 -9.58
CA GLU A 43 -30.54 4.65 -10.27
C GLU A 43 -30.88 5.47 -11.53
N GLY A 44 -29.91 6.23 -12.07
CA GLY A 44 -30.08 7.10 -13.23
C GLY A 44 -29.62 6.50 -14.57
N ALA A 45 -29.51 7.36 -15.59
CA ALA A 45 -29.15 6.99 -16.96
C ALA A 45 -27.78 6.29 -17.08
N TYR A 46 -26.81 6.63 -16.23
CA TYR A 46 -25.46 6.05 -16.23
C TYR A 46 -25.44 4.58 -15.80
N ALA A 47 -26.22 4.19 -14.80
CA ALA A 47 -26.33 2.78 -14.38
C ALA A 47 -26.93 1.95 -15.52
N SER A 48 -28.00 2.45 -16.16
CA SER A 48 -28.61 1.80 -17.33
C SER A 48 -27.64 1.67 -18.51
N GLN A 49 -26.78 2.68 -18.73
CA GLN A 49 -25.77 2.62 -19.78
C GLN A 49 -24.66 1.62 -19.45
N ARG A 50 -24.23 1.56 -18.18
CA ARG A 50 -23.25 0.57 -17.71
C ARG A 50 -23.77 -0.84 -17.93
N ASP A 51 -25.04 -1.10 -17.60
CA ASP A 51 -25.62 -2.44 -17.72
C ASP A 51 -25.73 -2.87 -19.19
N LYS A 52 -26.07 -1.96 -20.11
CA LYS A 52 -26.02 -2.23 -21.56
C LYS A 52 -24.61 -2.57 -22.06
N LEU A 53 -23.61 -1.79 -21.64
CA LEU A 53 -22.21 -2.06 -22.00
C LEU A 53 -21.72 -3.38 -21.39
N LYS A 54 -22.17 -3.71 -20.17
CA LYS A 54 -21.90 -5.00 -19.52
C LYS A 54 -22.44 -6.15 -20.37
N ASP A 55 -23.68 -6.06 -20.86
CA ASP A 55 -24.26 -7.08 -21.73
C ASP A 55 -23.49 -7.23 -23.05
N GLU A 56 -23.04 -6.13 -23.66
CA GLU A 56 -22.20 -6.18 -24.87
C GLU A 56 -20.86 -6.92 -24.61
N VAL A 57 -20.18 -6.59 -23.51
CA VAL A 57 -18.92 -7.28 -23.13
C VAL A 57 -19.17 -8.75 -22.83
N TRP A 58 -20.29 -9.09 -22.20
CA TRP A 58 -20.66 -10.47 -21.94
C TRP A 58 -20.84 -11.28 -23.22
N VAL A 59 -21.48 -10.71 -24.26
CA VAL A 59 -21.58 -11.35 -25.58
C VAL A 59 -20.18 -11.57 -26.16
N MET A 60 -19.31 -10.56 -26.12
CA MET A 60 -17.92 -10.69 -26.61
C MET A 60 -17.17 -11.82 -25.90
N LEU A 61 -17.28 -11.93 -24.57
CA LEU A 61 -16.61 -12.98 -23.79
C LEU A 61 -17.04 -14.39 -24.22
N LYS A 62 -18.29 -14.58 -24.65
CA LYS A 62 -18.81 -15.86 -25.12
C LYS A 62 -18.34 -16.24 -26.52
N GLU A 63 -18.05 -15.25 -27.36
CA GLU A 63 -17.61 -15.47 -28.75
C GLU A 63 -16.12 -15.81 -28.84
N ILE A 64 -15.32 -15.45 -27.82
CA ILE A 64 -13.90 -15.76 -27.79
C ILE A 64 -13.69 -17.23 -27.44
N THR A 65 -13.19 -18.02 -28.40
CA THR A 65 -12.89 -19.44 -28.23
C THR A 65 -11.40 -19.74 -28.13
N ASP A 66 -10.53 -18.84 -28.61
CA ASP A 66 -9.08 -19.02 -28.52
C ASP A 66 -8.59 -18.86 -27.07
N PRO A 67 -7.92 -19.85 -26.47
CA PRO A 67 -7.54 -19.80 -25.06
C PRO A 67 -6.56 -18.67 -24.72
N LEU A 68 -5.70 -18.24 -25.64
CA LEU A 68 -4.75 -17.16 -25.38
C LEU A 68 -5.49 -15.82 -25.39
N VAL A 69 -6.37 -15.60 -26.37
CA VAL A 69 -7.21 -14.40 -26.43
C VAL A 69 -8.15 -14.33 -25.22
N GLN A 70 -8.64 -15.46 -24.72
CA GLN A 70 -9.41 -15.52 -23.47
C GLN A 70 -8.58 -15.02 -22.28
N LEU A 71 -7.35 -15.50 -22.10
CA LEU A 71 -6.45 -15.04 -21.04
C LEU A 71 -6.08 -13.56 -21.18
N GLU A 72 -5.75 -13.11 -22.40
CA GLU A 72 -5.45 -11.70 -22.68
C GLU A 72 -6.65 -10.80 -22.35
N THR A 73 -7.86 -11.25 -22.68
CA THR A 73 -9.10 -10.53 -22.37
C THR A 73 -9.34 -10.45 -20.86
N ILE A 74 -9.15 -11.56 -20.13
CA ILE A 74 -9.27 -11.58 -18.67
C ILE A 74 -8.27 -10.62 -18.03
N ASP A 75 -7.01 -10.63 -18.48
CA ASP A 75 -5.97 -9.72 -17.99
C ASP A 75 -6.34 -8.25 -18.24
N ILE A 76 -6.82 -7.92 -19.44
CA ILE A 76 -7.29 -6.56 -19.76
C ILE A 76 -8.46 -6.16 -18.84
N LEU A 77 -9.45 -7.01 -18.64
CA LEU A 77 -10.59 -6.70 -17.75
C LEU A 77 -10.17 -6.52 -16.29
N GLN A 78 -9.22 -7.33 -15.79
CA GLN A 78 -8.64 -7.17 -14.46
C GLN A 78 -7.91 -5.83 -14.33
N ARG A 79 -7.06 -5.51 -15.29
CA ARG A 79 -6.27 -4.28 -15.28
C ARG A 79 -7.10 -3.03 -15.53
N LEU A 80 -8.22 -3.14 -16.24
CA LEU A 80 -9.21 -2.05 -16.37
C LEU A 80 -10.10 -1.90 -15.12
N GLY A 81 -9.99 -2.80 -14.15
CA GLY A 81 -10.75 -2.74 -12.89
C GLY A 81 -12.23 -3.08 -13.04
N ILE A 82 -12.63 -3.79 -14.10
CA ILE A 82 -14.02 -4.19 -14.38
C ILE A 82 -14.25 -5.71 -14.35
N PHE A 83 -13.24 -6.50 -14.00
CA PHE A 83 -13.34 -7.96 -13.94
C PHE A 83 -14.45 -8.45 -12.99
N TYR A 84 -14.69 -7.73 -11.89
CA TYR A 84 -15.68 -8.09 -10.87
C TYR A 84 -17.12 -8.04 -11.40
N LEU A 85 -17.34 -7.41 -12.57
CA LEU A 85 -18.63 -7.44 -13.25
C LEU A 85 -18.91 -8.78 -13.95
N PHE A 86 -17.90 -9.63 -14.12
CA PHE A 86 -17.89 -10.85 -14.94
C PHE A 86 -17.28 -12.06 -14.20
N GLU A 87 -17.39 -12.11 -12.86
CA GLU A 87 -16.69 -13.13 -12.06
C GLU A 87 -17.06 -14.57 -12.45
N ASP A 88 -18.33 -14.83 -12.72
CA ASP A 88 -18.83 -16.16 -13.09
C ASP A 88 -18.30 -16.59 -14.48
N GLU A 89 -18.33 -15.69 -15.46
CA GLU A 89 -17.80 -15.95 -16.80
C GLU A 89 -16.30 -16.21 -16.76
N ILE A 90 -15.55 -15.35 -16.06
CA ILE A 90 -14.10 -15.50 -15.91
C ILE A 90 -13.75 -16.81 -15.21
N LYS A 91 -14.47 -17.15 -14.14
CA LYS A 91 -14.29 -18.42 -13.44
C LYS A 91 -14.52 -19.60 -14.38
N SER A 92 -15.61 -19.60 -15.15
CA SER A 92 -15.92 -20.67 -16.11
C SER A 92 -14.83 -20.81 -17.18
N ILE A 93 -14.30 -19.70 -17.69
CA ILE A 93 -13.22 -19.71 -18.70
C ILE A 93 -11.94 -20.29 -18.11
N LEU A 94 -11.51 -19.79 -16.94
CA LEU A 94 -10.30 -20.27 -16.26
C LEU A 94 -10.40 -21.74 -15.87
N GLU A 95 -11.58 -22.20 -15.41
CA GLU A 95 -11.83 -23.61 -15.12
C GLU A 95 -11.71 -24.49 -16.37
N GLY A 96 -12.23 -24.03 -17.52
CA GLY A 96 -12.05 -24.71 -18.80
C GLY A 96 -10.57 -24.81 -19.20
N ILE A 97 -9.82 -23.72 -19.09
CA ILE A 97 -8.38 -23.67 -19.40
C ILE A 97 -7.57 -24.55 -18.44
N TYR A 98 -7.94 -24.59 -17.15
CA TYR A 98 -7.31 -25.43 -16.15
C TYR A 98 -7.53 -26.92 -16.44
N ASN A 99 -8.78 -27.32 -16.66
CA ASN A 99 -9.17 -28.72 -16.87
C ASN A 99 -8.75 -29.29 -18.23
N ALA A 100 -8.44 -28.45 -19.21
CA ALA A 100 -7.84 -28.89 -20.47
C ALA A 100 -6.46 -29.55 -20.29
N ASN A 101 -5.89 -29.53 -19.08
CA ASN A 101 -4.77 -30.36 -18.59
C ASN A 101 -3.52 -30.37 -19.47
N ASP A 102 -3.27 -29.24 -20.14
CA ASP A 102 -2.07 -29.06 -20.95
C ASP A 102 -0.93 -28.41 -20.15
N PHE A 103 -0.57 -29.01 -19.01
CA PHE A 103 0.59 -28.57 -18.24
C PHE A 103 1.91 -29.16 -18.78
N ASP A 104 1.84 -30.13 -19.71
CA ASP A 104 3.00 -30.94 -20.09
C ASP A 104 3.24 -31.11 -21.63
N SER A 105 2.33 -30.81 -22.57
CA SER A 105 2.59 -31.29 -23.96
C SER A 105 1.94 -30.68 -25.23
N GLY A 106 1.13 -29.62 -25.22
CA GLY A 106 0.28 -29.32 -26.39
C GLY A 106 0.46 -27.97 -27.07
N ILE A 107 0.06 -26.87 -26.41
CA ILE A 107 -0.35 -25.65 -27.10
C ILE A 107 0.63 -24.49 -26.85
N TRP A 108 1.21 -24.37 -25.65
CA TRP A 108 2.06 -23.22 -25.27
C TRP A 108 3.47 -23.58 -24.81
N LYS A 109 3.91 -24.83 -25.02
CA LYS A 109 5.19 -25.36 -24.53
C LYS A 109 6.41 -24.49 -24.89
N ASP A 110 6.37 -23.82 -26.04
CA ASP A 110 7.43 -22.93 -26.53
C ASP A 110 7.04 -21.43 -26.49
N ASN A 111 5.89 -21.09 -25.93
CA ASN A 111 5.39 -19.71 -25.83
C ASN A 111 5.48 -19.24 -24.37
N LEU A 112 6.56 -18.51 -24.06
CA LEU A 112 6.82 -17.99 -22.72
C LEU A 112 5.71 -17.07 -22.24
N TYR A 113 5.26 -16.15 -23.11
CA TYR A 113 4.18 -15.22 -22.83
C TYR A 113 2.90 -15.93 -22.39
N ALA A 114 2.41 -16.86 -23.20
CA ALA A 114 1.16 -17.56 -22.93
C ALA A 114 1.26 -18.42 -21.67
N THR A 115 2.39 -19.11 -21.46
CA THR A 115 2.61 -19.94 -20.27
C THR A 115 2.65 -19.09 -19.00
N ALA A 116 3.37 -17.98 -19.00
CA ALA A 116 3.46 -17.09 -17.85
C ALA A 116 2.14 -16.39 -17.54
N LEU A 117 1.40 -15.95 -18.56
CA LEU A 117 0.07 -15.35 -18.40
C LEU A 117 -0.93 -16.36 -17.83
N LYS A 118 -0.97 -17.58 -18.36
CA LYS A 118 -1.79 -18.69 -17.85
C LYS A 118 -1.49 -18.95 -16.38
N PHE A 119 -0.21 -19.13 -16.06
CA PHE A 119 0.26 -19.39 -14.69
C PHE A 119 -0.20 -18.29 -13.73
N ARG A 120 0.05 -17.03 -14.09
CA ARG A 120 -0.30 -15.87 -13.26
C ARG A 120 -1.80 -15.81 -13.00
N LEU A 121 -2.62 -15.85 -14.06
CA LEU A 121 -4.06 -15.74 -13.92
C LEU A 121 -4.64 -16.90 -13.12
N LEU A 122 -4.21 -18.14 -13.38
CA LEU A 122 -4.68 -19.30 -12.62
C LEU A 122 -4.31 -19.22 -11.13
N ARG A 123 -3.08 -18.82 -10.77
CA ARG A 123 -2.65 -18.67 -9.36
C ARG A 123 -3.23 -17.44 -8.65
N GLN A 124 -3.61 -16.40 -9.39
CA GLN A 124 -4.35 -15.27 -8.79
C GLN A 124 -5.75 -15.71 -8.32
N HIS A 125 -6.30 -16.71 -9.01
CA HIS A 125 -7.55 -17.42 -8.77
C HIS A 125 -7.30 -18.71 -7.97
N PRO A 126 -8.32 -19.51 -7.59
CA PRO A 126 -8.13 -20.61 -6.63
C PRO A 126 -7.49 -21.87 -7.24
N TYR A 127 -6.72 -21.75 -8.33
CA TYR A 127 -6.14 -22.89 -9.03
C TYR A 127 -4.68 -23.10 -8.62
N SER A 128 -4.33 -24.35 -8.30
CA SER A 128 -2.95 -24.74 -8.05
C SER A 128 -2.24 -25.05 -9.37
N VAL A 129 -1.19 -24.30 -9.67
CA VAL A 129 -0.33 -24.51 -10.84
C VAL A 129 1.12 -24.66 -10.39
N PRO A 130 1.80 -25.78 -10.68
CA PRO A 130 3.19 -26.01 -10.29
C PRO A 130 4.17 -25.08 -11.05
N GLN A 131 5.28 -24.69 -10.40
CA GLN A 131 6.36 -23.90 -11.02
C GLN A 131 7.05 -24.67 -12.18
N GLU A 132 6.97 -26.00 -12.16
CA GLU A 132 7.55 -26.91 -13.13
C GLU A 132 7.00 -26.70 -14.55
N ILE A 133 5.87 -25.98 -14.69
CA ILE A 133 5.37 -25.52 -16.00
C ILE A 133 6.42 -24.73 -16.79
N PHE A 134 7.39 -24.11 -16.11
CA PHE A 134 8.46 -23.34 -16.74
C PHE A 134 9.68 -24.19 -17.14
N ASN A 135 9.71 -25.50 -16.86
CA ASN A 135 10.84 -26.37 -17.21
C ASN A 135 11.09 -26.44 -18.73
N GLY A 136 10.04 -26.25 -19.56
CA GLY A 136 10.18 -26.18 -21.02
C GLY A 136 11.09 -25.04 -21.51
N PHE A 137 11.28 -24.00 -20.71
CA PHE A 137 12.13 -22.85 -21.00
C PHE A 137 13.55 -22.98 -20.43
N LYS A 138 13.87 -24.13 -19.80
CA LYS A 138 15.19 -24.41 -19.22
C LYS A 138 16.00 -25.34 -20.12
N ASP A 139 17.32 -25.19 -20.08
CA ASP A 139 18.29 -26.02 -20.81
C ASP A 139 18.64 -27.29 -20.02
N GLU A 140 19.51 -28.13 -20.58
CA GLU A 140 19.97 -29.38 -19.95
C GLU A 140 20.74 -29.15 -18.64
N SER A 141 21.28 -27.94 -18.42
CA SER A 141 21.94 -27.56 -17.17
C SER A 141 20.94 -27.15 -16.09
N GLY A 142 19.66 -27.05 -16.42
CA GLY A 142 18.62 -26.59 -15.52
C GLY A 142 18.64 -25.09 -15.32
N LYS A 143 19.12 -24.29 -16.30
CA LYS A 143 19.01 -22.83 -16.33
C LYS A 143 18.06 -22.38 -17.42
N PHE A 144 17.44 -21.21 -17.27
CA PHE A 144 16.64 -20.64 -18.37
C PHE A 144 17.48 -20.44 -19.66
N LYS A 145 16.94 -20.88 -20.80
CA LYS A 145 17.58 -20.79 -22.12
C LYS A 145 17.85 -19.34 -22.48
N GLU A 146 19.05 -19.03 -22.97
CA GLU A 146 19.40 -17.68 -23.44
C GLU A 146 18.45 -17.15 -24.53
N SER A 147 17.85 -18.04 -25.33
CA SER A 147 16.92 -17.68 -26.40
C SER A 147 15.67 -16.93 -25.93
N ILE A 148 15.28 -17.05 -24.66
CA ILE A 148 14.13 -16.30 -24.12
C ILE A 148 14.43 -14.81 -23.92
N GLY A 149 15.70 -14.41 -23.91
CA GLY A 149 16.14 -13.04 -23.68
C GLY A 149 15.58 -12.02 -24.68
N ASN A 150 15.20 -12.47 -25.87
CA ASN A 150 14.66 -11.61 -26.94
C ASN A 150 13.13 -11.42 -26.87
N ASP A 151 12.40 -12.25 -26.11
CA ASP A 151 10.94 -12.15 -25.97
C ASP A 151 10.58 -11.23 -24.80
N VAL A 152 10.64 -9.92 -25.02
CA VAL A 152 10.36 -8.92 -23.96
C VAL A 152 8.94 -9.05 -23.41
N LYS A 153 7.94 -9.37 -24.25
CA LYS A 153 6.54 -9.57 -23.82
C LYS A 153 6.43 -10.81 -22.92
N GLY A 154 7.11 -11.89 -23.28
CA GLY A 154 7.21 -13.11 -22.48
C GLY A 154 7.97 -12.89 -21.16
N LEU A 155 9.11 -12.21 -21.20
CA LEU A 155 9.90 -11.85 -20.01
C LEU A 155 9.11 -10.99 -19.04
N LEU A 156 8.38 -9.99 -19.53
CA LEU A 156 7.49 -9.17 -18.70
C LEU A 156 6.41 -10.02 -18.03
N SER A 157 5.79 -10.94 -18.78
CA SER A 157 4.74 -11.80 -18.21
C SER A 157 5.30 -12.80 -17.20
N LEU A 158 6.49 -13.35 -17.45
CA LEU A 158 7.20 -14.21 -16.50
C LEU A 158 7.63 -13.43 -15.25
N HIS A 159 8.08 -12.19 -15.41
CA HIS A 159 8.41 -11.30 -14.29
C HIS A 159 7.19 -11.13 -13.38
N GLU A 160 6.04 -10.75 -13.95
CA GLU A 160 4.81 -10.57 -13.17
C GLU A 160 4.31 -11.86 -12.53
N ALA A 161 4.44 -13.00 -13.24
CA ALA A 161 4.11 -14.32 -12.72
C ALA A 161 5.01 -14.73 -11.55
N SER A 162 6.30 -14.37 -11.58
CA SER A 162 7.27 -14.76 -10.57
C SER A 162 6.94 -14.23 -9.18
N PHE A 163 6.16 -13.15 -9.04
CA PHE A 163 5.75 -12.60 -7.74
C PHE A 163 4.61 -13.36 -7.05
N LEU A 164 4.04 -14.38 -7.71
CA LEU A 164 3.12 -15.36 -7.10
C LEU A 164 3.84 -16.56 -6.49
N LEU A 165 5.16 -16.48 -6.35
CA LEU A 165 5.95 -17.52 -5.73
C LEU A 165 5.65 -17.71 -4.24
N MET A 166 5.81 -18.95 -3.80
CA MET A 166 5.76 -19.44 -2.43
C MET A 166 7.14 -19.98 -2.03
N HIS A 167 7.37 -20.29 -0.76
CA HIS A 167 8.64 -20.86 -0.33
C HIS A 167 8.89 -22.23 -0.99
N GLY A 168 10.16 -22.49 -1.28
CA GLY A 168 10.59 -23.70 -2.01
C GLY A 168 10.48 -23.60 -3.53
N GLU A 169 9.94 -22.51 -4.07
CA GLU A 169 9.75 -22.32 -5.51
C GLU A 169 10.95 -21.68 -6.21
N ASN A 170 12.08 -22.39 -6.20
CA ASN A 170 13.36 -21.92 -6.73
C ASN A 170 13.33 -21.54 -8.23
N ILE A 171 12.46 -22.15 -9.04
CA ILE A 171 12.33 -21.82 -10.47
C ILE A 171 11.78 -20.40 -10.63
N LEU A 172 10.84 -20.00 -9.77
CA LEU A 172 10.25 -18.67 -9.82
C LEU A 172 11.19 -17.60 -9.26
N ASP A 173 11.96 -17.93 -8.21
CA ASP A 173 13.04 -17.04 -7.71
C ASP A 173 14.08 -16.79 -8.83
N GLU A 174 14.55 -17.83 -9.52
CA GLU A 174 15.48 -17.71 -10.66
C GLU A 174 14.86 -16.89 -11.81
N ALA A 175 13.60 -17.17 -12.16
CA ALA A 175 12.87 -16.41 -13.18
C ALA A 175 12.76 -14.92 -12.82
N ARG A 176 12.49 -14.58 -11.56
CA ARG A 176 12.40 -13.20 -11.10
C ARG A 176 13.72 -12.46 -11.30
N GLU A 177 14.84 -13.06 -10.90
CA GLU A 177 16.17 -12.46 -11.06
C GLU A 177 16.53 -12.25 -12.54
N LEU A 178 16.34 -13.30 -13.36
CA LEU A 178 16.65 -13.27 -14.77
C LEU A 178 15.81 -12.24 -15.53
N THR A 179 14.50 -12.24 -15.30
CA THR A 179 13.58 -11.31 -15.98
C THR A 179 13.85 -9.88 -15.55
N THR A 180 14.10 -9.63 -14.26
CA THR A 180 14.45 -8.29 -13.75
C THR A 180 15.67 -7.73 -14.47
N LYS A 181 16.73 -8.53 -14.63
CA LYS A 181 17.95 -8.11 -15.33
C LYS A 181 17.67 -7.72 -16.79
N HIS A 182 17.03 -8.61 -17.56
CA HIS A 182 16.74 -8.36 -18.98
C HIS A 182 15.79 -7.19 -19.19
N LEU A 183 14.77 -7.05 -18.33
CA LEU A 183 13.82 -5.94 -18.41
C LEU A 183 14.47 -4.61 -18.04
N GLN A 184 15.39 -4.57 -17.08
CA GLN A 184 16.18 -3.37 -16.78
C GLN A 184 17.10 -2.98 -17.94
N GLU A 185 17.72 -3.95 -18.61
CA GLU A 185 18.52 -3.70 -19.82
C GLU A 185 17.65 -3.16 -20.96
N PHE A 186 16.49 -3.77 -21.19
CA PHE A 186 15.50 -3.29 -22.17
C PHE A 186 15.06 -1.85 -21.87
N ALA A 187 14.73 -1.54 -20.61
CA ALA A 187 14.28 -0.21 -20.20
C ALA A 187 15.36 0.87 -20.39
N LYS A 188 16.65 0.53 -20.21
CA LYS A 188 17.78 1.43 -20.49
C LYS A 188 17.98 1.71 -21.98
N GLN A 189 17.64 0.74 -22.83
CA GLN A 189 17.83 0.84 -24.28
C GLN A 189 16.61 1.44 -25.01
N ASN A 190 15.43 1.36 -24.41
CA ASN A 190 14.15 1.68 -25.05
C ASN A 190 13.34 2.65 -24.18
N GLU A 191 13.69 3.93 -24.22
CA GLU A 191 12.94 5.01 -23.55
C GLU A 191 11.77 5.55 -24.41
N ASP A 192 11.26 4.75 -25.35
CA ASP A 192 10.12 5.15 -26.17
C ASP A 192 8.80 5.20 -25.39
N GLU A 193 7.78 5.82 -25.98
CA GLU A 193 6.44 5.88 -25.40
C GLU A 193 5.55 4.70 -25.81
N SER A 194 6.15 3.58 -26.26
CA SER A 194 5.37 2.41 -26.66
C SER A 194 4.62 1.80 -25.47
N TYR A 195 3.52 1.11 -25.78
CA TYR A 195 2.74 0.37 -24.79
C TYR A 195 3.62 -0.57 -23.95
N LEU A 196 4.50 -1.34 -24.61
CA LEU A 196 5.37 -2.30 -23.94
C LEU A 196 6.42 -1.62 -23.05
N SER A 197 7.07 -0.54 -23.50
CA SER A 197 8.04 0.18 -22.68
C SER A 197 7.42 0.77 -21.41
N LYS A 198 6.21 1.37 -21.52
CA LYS A 198 5.47 1.87 -20.36
C LYS A 198 5.10 0.73 -19.38
N LEU A 199 4.70 -0.44 -19.87
CA LEU A 199 4.42 -1.60 -19.01
C LEU A 199 5.68 -2.09 -18.28
N VAL A 200 6.81 -2.22 -18.97
CA VAL A 200 8.07 -2.68 -18.38
C VAL A 200 8.55 -1.70 -17.31
N GLY A 201 8.58 -0.42 -17.61
CA GLY A 201 8.97 0.61 -16.65
C GLY A 201 8.03 0.70 -15.44
N HIS A 202 6.77 0.30 -15.60
CA HIS A 202 5.82 0.19 -14.48
C HIS A 202 6.12 -1.07 -13.67
N ALA A 203 6.17 -2.26 -14.28
CA ALA A 203 6.42 -3.53 -13.58
C ALA A 203 7.72 -3.53 -12.76
N LEU A 204 8.80 -2.94 -13.28
CA LEU A 204 10.09 -2.84 -12.58
C LEU A 204 10.09 -1.96 -11.32
N LYS A 205 9.09 -1.08 -11.16
CA LYS A 205 8.93 -0.27 -9.93
C LYS A 205 8.24 -1.06 -8.84
N VAL A 206 7.09 -1.63 -9.18
CA VAL A 206 6.29 -2.51 -8.33
C VAL A 206 5.61 -3.52 -9.26
N PRO A 207 5.69 -4.82 -8.98
CA PRO A 207 5.01 -5.83 -9.80
C PRO A 207 3.50 -5.74 -9.62
N LEU A 208 2.75 -6.10 -10.66
CA LEU A 208 1.29 -6.10 -10.70
C LEU A 208 0.65 -6.83 -9.50
N HIS A 209 1.24 -7.94 -9.04
CA HIS A 209 0.72 -8.69 -7.88
C HIS A 209 0.73 -7.87 -6.58
N TRP A 210 1.65 -6.91 -6.45
CA TRP A 210 1.79 -6.03 -5.29
C TRP A 210 1.10 -4.66 -5.48
N ARG A 211 0.45 -4.42 -6.63
CA ARG A 211 -0.26 -3.16 -6.91
C ARG A 211 -1.70 -3.19 -6.41
N VAL A 212 -2.17 -2.03 -5.95
CA VAL A 212 -3.58 -1.83 -5.59
C VAL A 212 -4.42 -1.84 -6.86
N PRO A 213 -5.39 -2.76 -7.03
CA PRO A 213 -6.13 -2.93 -8.27
C PRO A 213 -6.83 -1.65 -8.75
N ARG A 214 -7.36 -0.85 -7.83
CA ARG A 214 -8.10 0.37 -8.17
C ARG A 214 -7.19 1.51 -8.65
N LEU A 215 -5.98 1.62 -8.11
CA LEU A 215 -4.97 2.57 -8.57
C LEU A 215 -4.37 2.11 -9.90
N GLU A 216 -4.12 0.82 -10.05
CA GLU A 216 -3.71 0.21 -11.32
C GLU A 216 -4.75 0.46 -12.41
N ALA A 217 -6.05 0.30 -12.11
CA ALA A 217 -7.12 0.55 -13.07
C ALA A 217 -7.09 1.96 -13.65
N ARG A 218 -6.88 2.98 -12.81
CA ARG A 218 -6.77 4.36 -13.27
C ARG A 218 -5.61 4.54 -14.24
N TRP A 219 -4.43 4.05 -13.87
CA TRP A 219 -3.22 4.15 -14.68
C TRP A 219 -3.37 3.38 -16.00
N PHE A 220 -3.91 2.17 -15.92
CA PHE A 220 -4.06 1.30 -17.08
C PHE A 220 -5.13 1.79 -18.06
N ILE A 221 -6.25 2.36 -17.59
CA ILE A 221 -7.25 2.96 -18.50
C ILE A 221 -6.61 4.08 -19.34
N GLU A 222 -5.76 4.92 -18.76
CA GLU A 222 -5.07 5.99 -19.50
C GLU A 222 -4.06 5.45 -20.51
N LEU A 223 -3.35 4.37 -20.17
CA LEU A 223 -2.46 3.67 -21.10
C LEU A 223 -3.27 3.01 -22.24
N TYR A 224 -4.30 2.24 -21.89
CA TYR A 224 -5.18 1.53 -22.83
C TYR A 224 -5.85 2.49 -23.81
N LYS A 225 -6.32 3.65 -23.35
CA LYS A 225 -6.87 4.71 -24.20
C LYS A 225 -5.90 5.21 -25.28
N LYS A 226 -4.59 5.21 -24.99
CA LYS A 226 -3.54 5.70 -25.89
C LYS A 226 -2.97 4.62 -26.81
N SER A 227 -3.45 3.38 -26.71
CA SER A 227 -2.94 2.21 -27.42
C SER A 227 -3.99 1.64 -28.39
N PRO A 228 -4.28 2.33 -29.51
CA PRO A 228 -5.35 1.94 -30.45
C PRO A 228 -5.17 0.54 -31.05
N GLU A 229 -3.96 -0.02 -31.03
CA GLU A 229 -3.63 -1.35 -31.50
C GLU A 229 -4.21 -2.50 -30.65
N ILE A 230 -4.47 -2.26 -29.36
CA ILE A 230 -5.05 -3.25 -28.43
C ILE A 230 -6.41 -2.81 -27.86
N MET A 231 -6.77 -1.54 -28.04
CA MET A 231 -7.90 -0.93 -27.36
C MET A 231 -9.25 -1.38 -27.95
N ASN A 232 -10.07 -2.00 -27.12
CA ASN A 232 -11.47 -2.30 -27.41
C ASN A 232 -12.34 -1.14 -26.90
N PRO A 233 -13.11 -0.46 -27.77
CA PRO A 233 -13.88 0.72 -27.40
C PRO A 233 -14.99 0.43 -26.39
N THR A 234 -15.58 -0.77 -26.40
CA THR A 234 -16.61 -1.17 -25.42
C THR A 234 -15.99 -1.39 -24.05
N PHE A 235 -14.82 -2.05 -23.97
CA PHE A 235 -14.09 -2.23 -22.70
C PHE A 235 -13.66 -0.89 -22.10
N LEU A 236 -13.16 0.02 -22.94
CA LEU A 236 -12.76 1.36 -22.52
C LEU A 236 -13.96 2.18 -22.00
N LYS A 237 -15.10 2.16 -22.71
CA LYS A 237 -16.30 2.87 -22.28
C LYS A 237 -16.84 2.32 -20.96
N LEU A 238 -16.93 0.99 -20.84
CA LEU A 238 -17.42 0.34 -19.63
C LEU A 238 -16.51 0.66 -18.44
N SER A 239 -15.19 0.56 -18.60
CA SER A 239 -14.23 0.84 -17.52
C SER A 239 -14.27 2.29 -17.05
N ILE A 240 -14.34 3.27 -17.94
CA ILE A 240 -14.46 4.68 -17.54
C ILE A 240 -15.78 4.93 -16.77
N LEU A 241 -16.89 4.43 -17.31
CA LEU A 241 -18.21 4.64 -16.71
C LEU A 241 -18.31 3.98 -15.34
N ASP A 242 -17.89 2.72 -15.24
CA ASP A 242 -17.87 1.98 -13.98
C ASP A 242 -16.91 2.62 -12.97
N TYR A 243 -15.73 3.08 -13.42
CA TYR A 243 -14.79 3.80 -12.57
C TYR A 243 -15.45 5.03 -11.95
N ASN A 244 -16.13 5.85 -12.72
CA ASN A 244 -16.79 7.06 -12.22
C ASN A 244 -17.98 6.74 -11.29
N ILE A 245 -18.76 5.68 -11.55
CA ILE A 245 -19.85 5.22 -10.68
C ILE A 245 -19.31 4.73 -9.33
N VAL A 246 -18.22 3.95 -9.32
CA VAL A 246 -17.61 3.49 -8.06
C VAL A 246 -16.94 4.66 -7.32
N GLN A 247 -16.32 5.59 -8.04
CA GLN A 247 -15.75 6.81 -7.45
C GLN A 247 -16.82 7.67 -6.76
N SER A 248 -18.03 7.79 -7.31
CA SER A 248 -19.11 8.54 -6.64
C SER A 248 -19.50 7.92 -5.30
N LYS A 249 -19.56 6.58 -5.24
CA LYS A 249 -19.78 5.86 -3.98
C LYS A 249 -18.65 6.11 -2.98
N TYR A 250 -17.39 6.08 -3.40
CA TYR A 250 -16.27 6.43 -2.53
C TYR A 250 -16.32 7.88 -2.04
N GLN A 251 -16.82 8.83 -2.84
CA GLN A 251 -17.00 10.21 -2.39
C GLN A 251 -18.15 10.34 -1.37
N GLU A 252 -19.23 9.60 -1.56
CA GLU A 252 -20.34 9.53 -0.59
C GLU A 252 -19.89 8.90 0.72
N GLU A 253 -19.20 7.77 0.62
CA GLU A 253 -18.51 7.14 1.74
C GLU A 253 -17.55 8.14 2.36
N LEU A 254 -16.68 8.86 1.62
CA LEU A 254 -15.74 9.83 2.20
C LEU A 254 -16.40 10.97 2.98
N LYS A 255 -17.53 11.49 2.50
CA LYS A 255 -18.33 12.46 3.28
C LYS A 255 -18.88 11.85 4.55
N ARG A 256 -19.21 10.56 4.51
CA ARG A 256 -19.56 9.74 5.67
C ARG A 256 -18.32 9.34 6.48
N LEU A 257 -17.12 9.19 5.90
CA LEU A 257 -15.86 8.69 6.49
C LEU A 257 -15.34 9.64 7.55
N SER A 258 -15.70 10.93 7.50
CA SER A 258 -15.56 11.81 8.67
C SER A 258 -16.32 11.28 9.92
N ARG A 259 -17.11 10.20 9.77
CA ARG A 259 -17.90 9.51 10.79
C ARG A 259 -17.77 7.96 10.77
N GLU A 260 -17.05 7.32 9.83
CA GLU A 260 -16.98 5.84 9.70
C GLU A 260 -15.94 5.15 10.59
N ARG A 261 -16.14 3.85 10.85
CA ARG A 261 -15.44 3.05 11.88
C ARG A 261 -13.93 2.83 11.59
N ILE A 262 -13.55 2.42 10.38
CA ILE A 262 -12.14 2.11 10.06
C ILE A 262 -11.27 3.38 9.99
N THR A 263 -11.77 4.49 9.43
CA THR A 263 -11.02 5.75 9.39
C THR A 263 -10.82 6.33 10.79
N LYS A 264 -11.85 6.27 11.65
CA LYS A 264 -11.73 6.64 13.07
C LYS A 264 -10.63 5.83 13.76
N LEU A 265 -10.57 4.52 13.51
CA LEU A 265 -9.51 3.66 14.04
C LEU A 265 -8.12 4.16 13.62
N PHE A 266 -7.86 4.35 12.32
CA PHE A 266 -6.56 4.85 11.84
C PHE A 266 -6.18 6.20 12.46
N LYS A 267 -7.15 7.12 12.61
CA LYS A 267 -6.88 8.42 13.26
C LYS A 267 -6.55 8.29 14.74
N LEU A 268 -7.24 7.40 15.47
CA LEU A 268 -6.91 7.15 16.87
C LEU A 268 -5.54 6.49 17.01
N ILE A 269 -5.21 5.52 16.14
CA ILE A 269 -3.89 4.88 16.10
C ILE A 269 -2.80 5.94 15.89
N SER A 270 -2.92 6.81 14.88
CA SER A 270 -1.91 7.84 14.63
C SER A 270 -1.78 8.86 15.76
N VAL A 271 -2.88 9.29 16.36
CA VAL A 271 -2.79 10.21 17.51
C VAL A 271 -2.15 9.52 18.72
N MET A 272 -2.38 8.21 18.91
CA MET A 272 -1.68 7.42 19.92
C MET A 272 -0.20 7.30 19.60
N ASP A 273 0.16 6.96 18.36
CA ASP A 273 1.54 6.89 17.86
C ASP A 273 2.32 8.17 18.18
N ASP A 274 1.85 9.32 17.68
CA ASP A 274 2.42 10.66 17.94
C ASP A 274 2.50 11.01 19.44
N THR A 275 1.58 10.44 20.23
CA THR A 275 1.60 10.63 21.68
C THR A 275 2.77 9.91 22.32
N TYR A 276 3.08 8.69 21.89
CA TYR A 276 4.15 7.86 22.45
C TYR A 276 5.55 8.23 21.96
N ASP A 277 5.71 8.50 20.67
CA ASP A 277 7.03 8.67 20.04
C ASP A 277 7.50 10.14 20.03
N VAL A 278 6.60 11.11 20.21
CA VAL A 278 6.89 12.56 20.11
C VAL A 278 6.49 13.33 21.36
N TYR A 279 5.19 13.30 21.71
CA TYR A 279 4.60 14.32 22.57
C TYR A 279 4.69 14.02 24.07
N GLY A 280 4.40 12.77 24.44
CA GLY A 280 4.33 12.33 25.83
C GLY A 280 5.69 12.24 26.50
N THR A 281 5.70 12.44 27.81
CA THR A 281 6.85 12.10 28.66
C THR A 281 6.73 10.67 29.19
N MET A 282 7.85 10.04 29.55
CA MET A 282 7.82 8.64 30.04
C MET A 282 6.84 8.39 31.19
N ASP A 283 6.75 9.30 32.17
CA ASP A 283 5.81 9.17 33.29
C ASP A 283 4.35 9.29 32.83
N GLU A 284 4.05 10.20 31.89
CA GLU A 284 2.72 10.34 31.29
C GLU A 284 2.34 9.09 30.48
N LEU A 285 3.30 8.51 29.73
CA LEU A 285 3.09 7.32 28.91
C LEU A 285 2.88 6.06 29.76
N GLU A 286 3.56 5.93 30.90
CA GLU A 286 3.34 4.83 31.84
C GLU A 286 1.92 4.86 32.41
N LEU A 287 1.46 6.05 32.83
CA LEU A 287 0.09 6.25 33.32
C LEU A 287 -0.94 5.97 32.22
N PHE A 288 -0.70 6.46 30.99
CA PHE A 288 -1.60 6.23 29.87
C PHE A 288 -1.71 4.75 29.49
N THR A 289 -0.59 4.04 29.42
CA THR A 289 -0.55 2.59 29.16
C THR A 289 -1.31 1.83 30.23
N THR A 290 -1.10 2.18 31.52
CA THR A 290 -1.83 1.59 32.65
C THR A 290 -3.34 1.86 32.57
N ALA A 291 -3.74 3.06 32.14
CA ALA A 291 -5.15 3.40 31.95
C ALA A 291 -5.79 2.52 30.86
N ILE A 292 -5.14 2.35 29.71
CA ILE A 292 -5.59 1.45 28.63
C ILE A 292 -5.68 0.01 29.11
N GLU A 293 -4.67 -0.49 29.84
CA GLU A 293 -4.67 -1.84 30.42
C GLU A 293 -5.83 -2.07 31.40
N SER A 294 -6.07 -1.12 32.30
CA SER A 294 -7.18 -1.21 33.26
C SER A 294 -8.53 -1.13 32.54
N TRP A 295 -8.63 -0.31 31.50
CA TRP A 295 -9.86 0.05 30.79
C TRP A 295 -10.93 0.62 31.74
N ASP A 296 -10.49 1.27 32.82
CA ASP A 296 -11.33 1.94 33.81
C ASP A 296 -11.38 3.45 33.55
N LEU A 297 -12.59 4.01 33.41
CA LEU A 297 -12.78 5.45 33.24
C LEU A 297 -12.23 6.25 34.43
N ASN A 298 -12.18 5.68 35.63
CA ASN A 298 -11.64 6.37 36.80
C ASN A 298 -10.11 6.58 36.71
N ALA A 299 -9.41 5.79 35.90
CA ALA A 299 -7.97 5.96 35.68
C ALA A 299 -7.65 7.31 34.99
N MET A 300 -8.64 7.91 34.30
CA MET A 300 -8.48 9.23 33.65
C MET A 300 -8.11 10.34 34.62
N ASP A 301 -8.53 10.27 35.88
CA ASP A 301 -8.28 11.34 36.86
C ASP A 301 -6.78 11.58 37.12
N GLN A 302 -5.96 10.56 36.84
CA GLN A 302 -4.50 10.61 37.00
C GLN A 302 -3.77 11.09 35.73
N LEU A 303 -4.46 11.16 34.59
CA LEU A 303 -3.86 11.55 33.31
C LEU A 303 -3.82 13.08 33.16
N PRO A 304 -2.85 13.65 32.41
CA PRO A 304 -2.93 15.03 31.96
C PRO A 304 -4.08 15.22 30.97
N GLU A 305 -4.57 16.47 30.84
CA GLU A 305 -5.81 16.78 30.12
C GLU A 305 -5.86 16.25 28.68
N TYR A 306 -4.76 16.35 27.92
CA TYR A 306 -4.72 15.86 26.54
C TYR A 306 -4.83 14.33 26.46
N LEU A 307 -4.24 13.60 27.41
CA LEU A 307 -4.34 12.14 27.50
C LEU A 307 -5.72 11.68 27.97
N LYS A 308 -6.42 12.47 28.81
CA LYS A 308 -7.83 12.21 29.14
C LYS A 308 -8.69 12.22 27.88
N ILE A 309 -8.51 13.23 27.03
CA ILE A 309 -9.26 13.36 25.77
C ILE A 309 -8.97 12.16 24.87
N LEU A 310 -7.69 11.80 24.71
CA LEU A 310 -7.29 10.66 23.87
C LEU A 310 -7.82 9.33 24.42
N PHE A 311 -7.63 9.06 25.71
CA PHE A 311 -8.15 7.86 26.37
C PHE A 311 -9.67 7.75 26.20
N LEU A 312 -10.40 8.84 26.45
CA LEU A 312 -11.85 8.85 26.34
C LEU A 312 -12.31 8.67 24.89
N ALA A 313 -11.58 9.19 23.91
CA ALA A 313 -11.86 8.98 22.50
C ALA A 313 -11.70 7.50 22.10
N VAL A 314 -10.59 6.87 22.51
CA VAL A 314 -10.33 5.43 22.30
C VAL A 314 -11.41 4.58 22.99
N TYR A 315 -11.71 4.88 24.25
CA TYR A 315 -12.72 4.19 25.04
C TYR A 315 -14.11 4.28 24.39
N ASN A 316 -14.57 5.50 24.06
CA ASN A 316 -15.89 5.71 23.49
C ASN A 316 -16.05 5.05 22.12
N PHE A 317 -15.08 5.23 21.23
CA PHE A 317 -15.09 4.59 19.91
C PHE A 317 -15.21 3.07 20.01
N THR A 318 -14.42 2.48 20.90
CA THR A 318 -14.37 1.03 21.09
C THR A 318 -15.67 0.48 21.69
N ASN A 319 -16.24 1.17 22.68
CA ASN A 319 -17.50 0.77 23.29
C ASN A 319 -18.71 1.01 22.35
N GLU A 320 -18.70 2.07 21.54
CA GLU A 320 -19.70 2.32 20.49
C GLU A 320 -19.70 1.16 19.48
N LEU A 321 -18.52 0.76 19.00
CA LEU A 321 -18.39 -0.38 18.09
C LEU A 321 -18.89 -1.69 18.73
N ALA A 322 -18.51 -1.94 19.98
CA ALA A 322 -18.94 -3.15 20.69
C ALA A 322 -20.47 -3.18 20.91
N TYR A 323 -21.08 -2.03 21.20
CA TYR A 323 -22.52 -1.88 21.32
C TYR A 323 -23.22 -2.17 19.98
N ASP A 324 -22.73 -1.60 18.88
CA ASP A 324 -23.31 -1.80 17.57
C ASP A 324 -23.27 -3.28 17.16
N ILE A 325 -22.15 -3.97 17.35
CA ILE A 325 -22.02 -5.39 17.03
C ILE A 325 -22.89 -6.27 17.94
N LEU A 326 -23.00 -5.93 19.24
CA LEU A 326 -23.92 -6.63 20.13
C LEU A 326 -25.37 -6.44 19.69
N LYS A 327 -25.75 -5.24 19.26
CA LYS A 327 -27.10 -4.93 18.79
C LYS A 327 -27.44 -5.60 17.47
N GLU A 328 -26.50 -5.59 16.52
CA GLU A 328 -26.69 -6.11 15.16
C GLU A 328 -26.58 -7.64 15.09
N GLN A 329 -25.64 -8.23 15.84
CA GLN A 329 -25.28 -9.65 15.73
C GLN A 329 -25.48 -10.44 17.03
N GLY A 330 -25.79 -9.79 18.16
CA GLY A 330 -25.94 -10.47 19.45
C GLY A 330 -24.61 -10.94 20.06
N PHE A 331 -23.47 -10.50 19.53
CA PHE A 331 -22.14 -10.97 19.94
C PHE A 331 -21.35 -9.89 20.69
N HIS A 332 -20.82 -10.22 21.87
CA HIS A 332 -20.16 -9.27 22.77
C HIS A 332 -18.64 -9.24 22.55
N ILE A 333 -18.14 -8.24 21.81
CA ILE A 333 -16.74 -8.18 21.35
C ILE A 333 -15.78 -7.37 22.21
N ILE A 334 -16.25 -6.66 23.25
CA ILE A 334 -15.43 -5.67 23.98
C ILE A 334 -14.14 -6.27 24.55
N LYS A 335 -14.17 -7.54 24.98
CA LYS A 335 -13.01 -8.25 25.54
C LYS A 335 -11.85 -8.34 24.53
N TYR A 336 -12.18 -8.52 23.26
CA TYR A 336 -11.20 -8.61 22.18
C TYR A 336 -10.67 -7.23 21.81
N LEU A 337 -11.56 -6.24 21.65
CA LEU A 337 -11.15 -4.89 21.27
C LEU A 337 -10.25 -4.23 22.33
N LYS A 338 -10.55 -4.41 23.62
CA LYS A 338 -9.69 -3.96 24.72
C LYS A 338 -8.29 -4.55 24.59
N LYS A 339 -8.19 -5.86 24.32
CA LYS A 339 -6.90 -6.54 24.20
C LYS A 339 -6.05 -6.00 23.04
N LEU A 340 -6.68 -5.61 21.93
CA LEU A 340 -5.96 -5.01 20.80
C LEU A 340 -5.32 -3.66 21.17
N TRP A 341 -6.06 -2.79 21.86
CA TRP A 341 -5.54 -1.51 22.33
C TRP A 341 -4.46 -1.68 23.40
N GLU A 342 -4.64 -2.65 24.29
CA GLU A 342 -3.63 -3.04 25.27
C GLU A 342 -2.32 -3.44 24.57
N ASP A 343 -2.38 -4.40 23.63
CA ASP A 343 -1.20 -4.89 22.92
C ASP A 343 -0.47 -3.76 22.18
N LEU A 344 -1.22 -2.91 21.47
CA LEU A 344 -0.65 -1.76 20.77
C LEU A 344 0.01 -0.75 21.73
N SER A 345 -0.67 -0.39 22.82
CA SER A 345 -0.16 0.59 23.80
C SER A 345 1.12 0.11 24.49
N LYS A 346 1.21 -1.20 24.77
CA LYS A 346 2.42 -1.82 25.33
C LYS A 346 3.57 -1.79 24.34
N ALA A 347 3.29 -2.07 23.06
CA ALA A 347 4.30 -2.04 22.01
C ALA A 347 4.85 -0.63 21.79
N TYR A 348 3.98 0.39 21.75
CA TYR A 348 4.42 1.78 21.70
C TYR A 348 5.21 2.21 22.93
N PHE A 349 4.77 1.78 24.12
CA PHE A 349 5.51 2.10 25.34
C PHE A 349 6.90 1.48 25.36
N GLN A 350 7.08 0.30 24.76
CA GLN A 350 8.39 -0.34 24.64
C GLN A 350 9.33 0.43 23.69
N GLU A 351 8.83 0.94 22.57
CA GLU A 351 9.59 1.82 21.68
C GLU A 351 9.97 3.14 22.35
N ALA A 352 9.03 3.76 23.07
CA ALA A 352 9.29 4.95 23.87
C ALA A 352 10.39 4.70 24.92
N LYS A 353 10.40 3.52 25.57
CA LYS A 353 11.49 3.14 26.50
C LYS A 353 12.84 3.09 25.81
N TRP A 354 12.94 2.42 24.65
CA TRP A 354 14.20 2.35 23.90
C TRP A 354 14.69 3.75 23.57
N TYR A 355 13.82 4.60 23.01
CA TYR A 355 14.17 5.98 22.68
C TYR A 355 14.63 6.80 23.91
N HIS A 356 13.82 6.86 24.97
CA HIS A 356 14.07 7.74 26.11
C HIS A 356 15.26 7.32 26.98
N THR A 357 15.54 6.01 27.06
CA THR A 357 16.69 5.50 27.81
C THR A 357 17.98 5.49 26.98
N GLY A 358 17.89 5.77 25.67
CA GLY A 358 18.98 5.61 24.72
C GLY A 358 19.43 4.15 24.56
N THR A 359 18.63 3.19 25.03
CA THR A 359 18.85 1.77 24.81
C THR A 359 18.36 1.39 23.43
N ARG A 360 18.92 0.32 22.87
CA ARG A 360 18.53 -0.21 21.57
C ARG A 360 18.15 -1.68 21.76
N PRO A 361 17.27 -2.23 20.90
CA PRO A 361 17.12 -3.67 20.79
C PRO A 361 18.49 -4.33 20.60
N ALA A 362 18.72 -5.46 21.27
CA ALA A 362 19.98 -6.20 21.21
C ALA A 362 20.18 -6.89 19.85
N SER A 363 19.10 -7.17 19.13
CA SER A 363 19.09 -7.80 17.81
C SER A 363 17.92 -7.31 16.97
N VAL A 364 17.96 -7.61 15.67
CA VAL A 364 16.83 -7.48 14.75
C VAL A 364 15.65 -8.32 15.24
N GLU A 365 15.88 -9.48 15.85
CA GLU A 365 14.82 -10.33 16.39
C GLU A 365 14.07 -9.64 17.54
N GLU A 366 14.78 -9.07 18.54
CA GLU A 366 14.15 -8.33 19.64
C GLU A 366 13.38 -7.11 19.14
N TYR A 367 13.93 -6.38 18.16
CA TYR A 367 13.21 -5.29 17.51
C TYR A 367 11.91 -5.80 16.90
N MET A 368 12.01 -6.86 16.09
CA MET A 368 10.86 -7.36 15.35
C MET A 368 9.78 -7.89 16.27
N GLU A 369 10.09 -8.56 17.39
CA GLU A 369 9.11 -9.04 18.38
C GLU A 369 8.12 -7.94 18.85
N ASN A 370 8.57 -6.68 18.90
CA ASN A 370 7.74 -5.52 19.22
C ASN A 370 7.19 -4.82 17.96
N ALA A 371 8.03 -4.66 16.93
CA ALA A 371 7.78 -3.75 15.81
C ALA A 371 6.58 -4.16 14.94
N TRP A 372 6.27 -5.46 14.85
CA TRP A 372 5.08 -5.93 14.12
C TRP A 372 3.77 -5.62 14.88
N LEU A 373 3.82 -5.39 16.19
CA LEU A 373 2.68 -4.93 16.99
C LEU A 373 2.55 -3.41 16.95
N SER A 374 3.67 -2.69 17.15
CA SER A 374 3.68 -1.21 17.19
C SER A 374 3.27 -0.57 15.86
N VAL A 375 3.50 -1.24 14.72
CA VAL A 375 3.01 -0.75 13.41
C VAL A 375 1.47 -0.83 13.27
N ALA A 376 0.76 -1.27 14.31
CA ALA A 376 -0.69 -1.40 14.36
C ALA A 376 -1.32 -2.38 13.34
N GLY A 377 -0.51 -3.24 12.70
CA GLY A 377 -1.00 -4.26 11.77
C GLY A 377 -2.10 -5.16 12.35
N PRO A 378 -1.91 -5.75 13.55
CA PRO A 378 -2.88 -6.69 14.13
C PRO A 378 -4.21 -6.03 14.50
N ILE A 379 -4.19 -4.84 15.11
CA ILE A 379 -5.42 -4.12 15.45
C ILE A 379 -6.21 -3.74 14.20
N VAL A 380 -5.55 -3.27 13.13
CA VAL A 380 -6.20 -2.92 11.86
C VAL A 380 -6.91 -4.14 11.27
N LEU A 381 -6.24 -5.30 11.24
CA LEU A 381 -6.81 -6.50 10.65
C LEU A 381 -7.92 -7.13 11.48
N VAL A 382 -7.80 -7.16 12.81
CA VAL A 382 -8.89 -7.68 13.64
C VAL A 382 -10.12 -6.76 13.60
N PHE A 383 -9.94 -5.44 13.56
CA PHE A 383 -11.06 -4.51 13.32
C PHE A 383 -11.66 -4.72 11.92
N ALA A 384 -10.84 -4.92 10.89
CA ALA A 384 -11.34 -5.23 9.56
C ALA A 384 -12.16 -6.53 9.55
N TYR A 385 -11.72 -7.56 10.27
CA TYR A 385 -12.45 -8.81 10.44
C TYR A 385 -13.84 -8.57 11.03
N VAL A 386 -13.93 -7.78 12.10
CA VAL A 386 -15.20 -7.40 12.75
C VAL A 386 -16.13 -6.65 11.80
N VAL A 387 -15.59 -5.83 10.90
CA VAL A 387 -16.38 -5.05 9.94
C VAL A 387 -16.90 -5.91 8.78
N VAL A 388 -16.11 -6.85 8.26
CA VAL A 388 -16.47 -7.62 7.05
C VAL A 388 -17.09 -8.98 7.34
N THR A 389 -17.05 -9.46 8.58
CA THR A 389 -17.57 -10.79 8.96
C THR A 389 -18.96 -10.68 9.56
N ASN A 390 -19.90 -11.43 8.99
CA ASN A 390 -21.26 -11.58 9.52
C ASN A 390 -21.81 -12.98 9.17
N PRO A 391 -22.16 -13.83 10.15
CA PRO A 391 -22.09 -13.59 11.60
C PRO A 391 -20.66 -13.76 12.15
N ILE A 392 -20.31 -12.97 13.16
CA ILE A 392 -19.10 -13.17 13.97
C ILE A 392 -19.33 -14.35 14.93
N THR A 393 -18.31 -15.19 15.09
CA THR A 393 -18.34 -16.35 16.00
C THR A 393 -17.19 -16.27 17.00
N GLU A 394 -17.36 -16.88 18.17
CA GLU A 394 -16.30 -16.95 19.18
C GLU A 394 -15.05 -17.66 18.65
N ALA A 395 -15.20 -18.78 17.96
CA ALA A 395 -14.09 -19.50 17.32
C ALA A 395 -13.35 -18.64 16.28
N GLY A 396 -14.10 -17.86 15.47
CA GLY A 396 -13.51 -16.94 14.51
C GLY A 396 -12.73 -15.80 15.17
N MET A 397 -13.27 -15.21 16.24
CA MET A 397 -12.57 -14.20 17.02
C MET A 397 -11.33 -14.74 17.73
N GLU A 398 -11.42 -15.93 18.35
CA GLU A 398 -10.28 -16.60 18.97
C GLU A 398 -9.18 -16.89 17.95
N LEU A 399 -9.55 -17.28 16.72
CA LEU A 399 -8.60 -17.50 15.64
C LEU A 399 -7.84 -16.21 15.30
N VAL A 400 -8.53 -15.11 15.00
CA VAL A 400 -7.86 -13.85 14.60
C VAL A 400 -7.08 -13.20 15.73
N MET A 401 -7.52 -13.37 16.98
CA MET A 401 -6.83 -12.86 18.17
C MET A 401 -5.57 -13.64 18.55
N ARG A 402 -5.36 -14.84 17.98
CA ARG A 402 -4.07 -15.54 18.03
C ARG A 402 -3.06 -14.99 17.02
N TYR A 403 -3.46 -13.97 16.24
CA TYR A 403 -2.65 -13.36 15.19
C TYR A 403 -2.04 -14.42 14.25
N PRO A 404 -2.88 -15.16 13.50
CA PRO A 404 -2.41 -16.21 12.60
C PRO A 404 -1.44 -15.65 11.57
N SER A 405 -0.66 -16.52 10.91
CA SER A 405 0.40 -16.12 9.97
C SER A 405 -0.02 -14.96 9.06
N ILE A 406 -1.19 -15.03 8.43
CA ILE A 406 -1.68 -13.96 7.54
C ILE A 406 -1.69 -12.55 8.16
N ILE A 407 -2.03 -12.43 9.45
CA ILE A 407 -2.01 -11.15 10.17
C ILE A 407 -0.58 -10.73 10.47
N HIS A 408 0.25 -11.67 10.89
CA HIS A 408 1.66 -11.44 11.16
C HIS A 408 2.39 -10.98 9.88
N GLN A 409 2.21 -11.67 8.75
CA GLN A 409 2.84 -11.33 7.47
C GLN A 409 2.44 -9.95 6.96
N TYR A 410 1.16 -9.59 7.07
CA TYR A 410 0.72 -8.21 6.79
C TYR A 410 1.45 -7.20 7.66
N SER A 411 1.55 -7.47 8.97
CA SER A 411 2.21 -6.59 9.93
C SER A 411 3.70 -6.42 9.62
N LEU A 412 4.38 -7.50 9.24
CA LEU A 412 5.76 -7.46 8.76
C LEU A 412 5.89 -6.61 7.48
N ILE A 413 5.01 -6.79 6.50
CA ILE A 413 5.03 -6.01 5.25
C ILE A 413 4.89 -4.52 5.56
N ILE A 414 3.97 -4.11 6.43
CA ILE A 414 3.85 -2.69 6.83
C ILE A 414 5.10 -2.20 7.52
N ARG A 415 5.54 -2.89 8.57
CA ARG A 415 6.69 -2.44 9.36
C ARG A 415 7.94 -2.28 8.50
N LEU A 416 8.29 -3.31 7.73
CA LEU A 416 9.51 -3.32 6.93
C LEU A 416 9.48 -2.26 5.81
N THR A 417 8.32 -2.03 5.18
CA THR A 417 8.19 -1.01 4.12
C THR A 417 8.13 0.40 4.67
N ASN A 418 7.50 0.60 5.83
CA ASN A 418 7.52 1.84 6.59
C ASN A 418 8.96 2.21 6.95
N ASP A 419 9.70 1.34 7.66
CA ASP A 419 11.09 1.58 8.05
C ASP A 419 11.99 1.88 6.83
N LEU A 420 11.82 1.15 5.71
CA LEU A 420 12.55 1.44 4.46
C LEU A 420 12.34 2.89 3.98
N ALA A 421 11.13 3.42 4.15
CA ALA A 421 10.71 4.73 3.69
C ALA A 421 10.97 5.87 4.69
N THR A 422 10.94 5.59 5.99
CA THR A 422 10.95 6.60 7.06
C THR A 422 12.27 6.71 7.81
N ASP A 423 13.14 5.69 7.80
CA ASP A 423 14.35 5.62 8.63
C ASP A 423 15.22 6.89 8.59
N SER A 424 15.46 7.44 7.39
CA SER A 424 16.28 8.64 7.26
C SER A 424 15.66 9.88 7.92
N PHE A 425 14.33 9.97 7.96
CA PHE A 425 13.60 11.06 8.62
C PHE A 425 13.54 10.84 10.13
N GLU A 426 13.17 9.65 10.58
CA GLU A 426 13.08 9.26 12.00
C GLU A 426 14.43 9.45 12.71
N LYS A 427 15.52 8.93 12.11
CA LYS A 427 16.89 9.12 12.60
C LYS A 427 17.26 10.59 12.78
N LYS A 428 16.77 11.49 11.93
CA LYS A 428 17.07 12.92 11.99
C LYS A 428 16.28 13.64 13.09
N ASN A 429 15.05 13.22 13.34
CA ASN A 429 14.18 13.86 14.33
C ASN A 429 14.29 13.25 15.73
N GLY A 430 15.01 12.13 15.83
CA GLY A 430 15.26 11.42 17.08
C GLY A 430 14.06 10.58 17.43
N ASP A 431 14.10 9.31 17.04
CA ASP A 431 13.09 8.30 17.30
C ASP A 431 13.77 6.96 17.68
N ALA A 432 12.98 5.94 18.03
CA ALA A 432 13.46 4.60 18.27
C ALA A 432 14.22 4.04 17.04
N PRO A 433 15.20 3.14 17.23
CA PRO A 433 15.91 2.52 16.10
C PRO A 433 14.95 1.72 15.21
N THR A 434 15.11 1.86 13.90
CA THR A 434 14.44 1.03 12.88
C THR A 434 15.17 -0.30 12.69
N ILE A 435 14.57 -1.21 11.93
CA ILE A 435 15.23 -2.46 11.53
C ILE A 435 16.56 -2.23 10.79
N ILE A 436 16.66 -1.15 10.00
CA ILE A 436 17.89 -0.81 9.26
C ILE A 436 19.00 -0.53 10.27
N GLN A 437 18.71 0.28 11.28
CA GLN A 437 19.68 0.63 12.32
C GLN A 437 20.04 -0.56 13.20
N CYS A 438 19.06 -1.42 13.54
CA CYS A 438 19.29 -2.65 14.28
C CYS A 438 20.19 -3.63 13.51
N TYR A 439 19.91 -3.85 12.22
CA TYR A 439 20.69 -4.76 11.39
C TYR A 439 22.14 -4.28 11.21
N MET A 440 22.35 -3.00 10.95
CA MET A 440 23.70 -2.42 10.85
C MET A 440 24.48 -2.56 12.17
N HIS A 441 23.80 -2.39 13.31
CA HIS A 441 24.42 -2.53 14.62
C HIS A 441 24.79 -3.99 14.94
N GLU A 442 23.89 -4.93 14.65
CA GLU A 442 24.10 -6.36 14.93
C GLU A 442 25.20 -6.98 14.06
N THR A 443 25.25 -6.61 12.77
CA THR A 443 26.10 -7.28 11.78
C THR A 443 27.35 -6.48 11.39
N GLY A 444 27.36 -5.17 11.64
CA GLY A 444 28.38 -4.25 11.10
C GLY A 444 28.22 -3.94 9.61
N ALA A 445 27.10 -4.32 8.99
CA ALA A 445 26.84 -4.09 7.56
C ALA A 445 26.64 -2.61 7.22
N SER A 446 26.80 -2.28 5.94
CA SER A 446 26.47 -0.96 5.38
C SER A 446 24.96 -0.72 5.34
N GLU A 447 24.55 0.55 5.22
CA GLU A 447 23.13 0.91 5.07
C GLU A 447 22.52 0.28 3.81
N ASP A 448 23.27 0.22 2.70
CA ASP A 448 22.81 -0.41 1.46
C ASP A 448 22.54 -1.91 1.64
N GLU A 449 23.40 -2.61 2.38
CA GLU A 449 23.21 -4.02 2.72
C GLU A 449 22.01 -4.21 3.64
N ALA A 450 21.84 -3.34 4.65
CA ALA A 450 20.71 -3.37 5.56
C ALA A 450 19.37 -3.13 4.84
N ARG A 451 19.32 -2.17 3.92
CA ARG A 451 18.13 -1.89 3.09
C ARG A 451 17.81 -3.06 2.15
N LYS A 452 18.82 -3.67 1.52
CA LYS A 452 18.63 -4.88 0.70
C LYS A 452 18.11 -6.04 1.53
N HIS A 453 18.65 -6.27 2.72
CA HIS A 453 18.19 -7.30 3.64
C HIS A 453 16.74 -7.05 4.08
N THR A 454 16.40 -5.81 4.43
CA THR A 454 15.03 -5.43 4.82
C THR A 454 14.05 -5.66 3.67
N PHE A 455 14.40 -5.30 2.43
CA PHE A 455 13.58 -5.59 1.27
C PHE A 455 13.46 -7.10 0.98
N PHE A 456 14.52 -7.87 1.22
CA PHE A 456 14.45 -9.33 1.16
C PHE A 456 13.42 -9.87 2.17
N LEU A 457 13.40 -9.38 3.41
CA LEU A 457 12.38 -9.75 4.39
C LEU A 457 10.95 -9.40 3.93
N VAL A 458 10.76 -8.27 3.24
CA VAL A 458 9.47 -7.93 2.59
C VAL A 458 9.09 -9.01 1.57
N THR A 459 10.05 -9.46 0.75
CA THR A 459 9.79 -10.51 -0.25
C THR A 459 9.42 -11.85 0.40
N GLU A 460 10.08 -12.23 1.50
CA GLU A 460 9.76 -13.47 2.23
C GLU A 460 8.38 -13.40 2.90
N ALA A 461 8.02 -12.24 3.47
CA ALA A 461 6.68 -12.03 4.03
C ALA A 461 5.59 -12.14 2.95
N TRP A 462 5.85 -11.64 1.73
CA TRP A 462 4.96 -11.83 0.58
C TRP A 462 4.84 -13.29 0.13
N LYS A 463 5.93 -14.07 0.15
CA LYS A 463 5.89 -15.51 -0.14
C LYS A 463 5.00 -16.24 0.86
N GLN A 464 5.18 -15.97 2.16
CA GLN A 464 4.34 -16.56 3.19
C GLN A 464 2.88 -16.13 3.04
N LEU A 465 2.62 -14.86 2.70
CA LEU A 465 1.27 -14.36 2.47
C LEU A 465 0.60 -15.03 1.25
N ASN A 466 1.37 -15.37 0.21
CA ASN A 466 0.87 -16.14 -0.94
C ASN A 466 0.47 -17.57 -0.52
N GLU A 467 1.27 -18.23 0.31
CA GLU A 467 0.93 -19.56 0.87
C GLU A 467 -0.30 -19.50 1.77
N ASP A 468 -0.37 -18.50 2.65
CA ASP A 468 -1.50 -18.27 3.53
C ASP A 468 -2.77 -18.05 2.70
N LYS A 469 -2.70 -17.25 1.63
CA LYS A 469 -3.83 -17.08 0.70
C LYS A 469 -4.24 -18.40 0.05
N ALA A 470 -3.28 -19.25 -0.34
CA ALA A 470 -3.54 -20.51 -1.02
C ALA A 470 -4.08 -21.62 -0.10
N THR A 471 -3.75 -21.58 1.20
CA THR A 471 -4.02 -22.66 2.16
C THR A 471 -5.03 -22.29 3.25
N ASN A 472 -5.37 -21.01 3.42
CA ASN A 472 -6.28 -20.57 4.47
C ASN A 472 -7.74 -20.80 4.08
N PHE A 473 -8.24 -21.99 4.44
CA PHE A 473 -9.64 -22.39 4.25
C PHE A 473 -10.55 -21.99 5.44
N VAL A 474 -9.99 -21.40 6.50
CA VAL A 474 -10.73 -21.13 7.75
C VAL A 474 -11.31 -19.71 7.75
N LEU A 475 -10.57 -18.74 7.21
CA LEU A 475 -11.04 -17.37 7.06
C LEU A 475 -11.82 -17.22 5.75
N SER A 476 -12.77 -16.28 5.73
CA SER A 476 -13.53 -16.01 4.52
C SER A 476 -12.61 -15.46 3.42
N ARG A 477 -12.90 -15.82 2.17
CA ARG A 477 -12.18 -15.31 1.00
C ARG A 477 -12.15 -13.77 0.97
N THR A 478 -13.27 -13.13 1.31
CA THR A 478 -13.37 -11.66 1.41
C THR A 478 -12.38 -11.07 2.39
N TYR A 479 -12.21 -11.68 3.58
CA TYR A 479 -11.25 -11.20 4.56
C TYR A 479 -9.80 -11.41 4.08
N VAL A 480 -9.48 -12.57 3.50
CA VAL A 480 -8.15 -12.85 2.95
C VAL A 480 -7.79 -11.87 1.83
N GLU A 481 -8.72 -11.58 0.91
CA GLU A 481 -8.52 -10.59 -0.15
C GLU A 481 -8.36 -9.17 0.40
N LEU A 482 -9.07 -8.83 1.48
CA LEU A 482 -8.88 -7.55 2.19
C LEU A 482 -7.46 -7.43 2.74
N VAL A 483 -6.93 -8.48 3.39
CA VAL A 483 -5.56 -8.46 3.93
C VAL A 483 -4.54 -8.22 2.82
N VAL A 484 -4.64 -8.97 1.71
CA VAL A 484 -3.74 -8.82 0.56
C VAL A 484 -3.85 -7.41 -0.05
N ASN A 485 -5.06 -6.85 -0.15
CA ASN A 485 -5.25 -5.49 -0.65
C ASN A 485 -4.68 -4.42 0.30
N LEU A 486 -4.79 -4.60 1.62
CA LEU A 486 -4.11 -3.73 2.57
C LEU A 486 -2.58 -3.82 2.42
N SER A 487 -2.01 -5.02 2.24
CA SER A 487 -0.57 -5.17 1.93
C SER A 487 -0.17 -4.41 0.66
N ARG A 488 -1.00 -4.42 -0.38
CA ARG A 488 -0.77 -3.65 -1.62
C ARG A 488 -0.84 -2.13 -1.37
N ILE A 489 -1.78 -1.67 -0.56
CA ILE A 489 -1.91 -0.26 -0.20
C ILE A 489 -0.66 0.19 0.54
N THR A 490 -0.14 -0.63 1.46
CA THR A 490 1.12 -0.41 2.16
C THR A 490 2.30 -0.25 1.20
N MET A 491 2.45 -1.16 0.22
CA MET A 491 3.51 -1.04 -0.80
C MET A 491 3.43 0.28 -1.57
N TRP A 492 2.20 0.74 -1.88
CA TRP A 492 1.98 2.00 -2.56
C TRP A 492 2.26 3.22 -1.67
N MET A 493 1.82 3.19 -0.41
CA MET A 493 2.01 4.28 0.57
C MET A 493 3.49 4.54 0.81
N TYR A 494 4.30 3.49 0.88
CA TYR A 494 5.72 3.59 1.21
C TYR A 494 6.66 3.41 0.00
N GLU A 495 6.15 3.54 -1.23
CA GLU A 495 6.95 3.38 -2.46
C GLU A 495 7.99 4.52 -2.61
N GLY A 496 9.18 4.34 -2.03
CA GLY A 496 10.32 5.24 -2.16
C GLY A 496 10.24 6.52 -1.32
N ARG A 497 9.29 6.62 -0.39
CA ARG A 497 9.12 7.71 0.58
C ARG A 497 8.02 7.41 1.58
N ASP A 498 7.92 8.20 2.65
CA ASP A 498 6.76 8.23 3.52
C ASP A 498 5.56 8.97 2.86
N GLY A 499 4.59 8.20 2.38
CA GLY A 499 3.32 8.70 1.85
C GLY A 499 2.21 8.83 2.89
N TYR A 500 2.47 8.50 4.17
CA TYR A 500 1.49 8.58 5.26
C TYR A 500 1.68 9.84 6.12
N GLY A 501 2.88 10.06 6.68
CA GLY A 501 3.16 11.15 7.63
C GLY A 501 3.64 12.46 6.99
N LEU A 502 4.46 12.40 5.94
CA LEU A 502 5.06 13.58 5.29
C LEU A 502 4.15 14.26 4.25
N GLU A 503 3.00 14.81 4.63
CA GLU A 503 2.00 15.35 3.70
C GLU A 503 2.46 16.57 2.83
N TYR A 504 3.36 17.46 3.28
CA TYR A 504 3.57 18.75 2.60
C TYR A 504 4.63 18.77 1.47
N ARG A 505 5.61 17.86 1.48
CA ARG A 505 6.61 17.77 0.39
C ARG A 505 6.11 16.95 -0.81
N CYS A 506 4.95 16.30 -0.68
CA CYS A 506 4.46 15.20 -1.52
C CYS A 506 3.47 15.58 -2.62
N ARG A 507 3.51 16.84 -3.08
CA ARG A 507 2.47 17.44 -3.97
C ARG A 507 2.32 16.85 -5.39
N THR A 508 3.10 15.86 -5.83
CA THR A 508 3.07 15.44 -7.25
C THR A 508 2.59 14.03 -7.55
N ARG A 509 2.96 12.97 -6.81
CA ARG A 509 2.59 11.59 -7.17
C ARG A 509 1.41 11.04 -6.36
N ASP A 510 1.45 11.13 -5.03
CA ASP A 510 0.42 10.53 -4.17
C ASP A 510 -0.78 11.49 -4.06
N PHE A 511 -0.53 12.80 -4.09
CA PHE A 511 -1.56 13.82 -4.29
C PHE A 511 -2.28 13.63 -5.64
N ALA A 512 -1.56 13.47 -6.76
CA ALA A 512 -2.22 13.23 -8.05
C ALA A 512 -3.03 11.93 -8.04
N SER A 513 -2.48 10.85 -7.49
CA SER A 513 -3.14 9.54 -7.46
C SER A 513 -4.36 9.49 -6.53
N SER A 514 -4.31 10.14 -5.36
CA SER A 514 -5.45 10.25 -4.43
C SER A 514 -6.52 11.24 -4.91
N VAL A 515 -6.09 12.37 -5.50
CA VAL A 515 -6.97 13.31 -6.23
C VAL A 515 -7.63 12.61 -7.42
N ASP A 516 -6.89 11.80 -8.18
CA ASP A 516 -7.42 11.02 -9.31
C ASP A 516 -8.36 9.89 -8.88
N LEU A 517 -8.04 9.20 -7.78
CA LEU A 517 -8.84 8.08 -7.27
C LEU A 517 -10.20 8.56 -6.76
N ILE A 518 -10.22 9.67 -6.00
CA ILE A 518 -11.39 10.11 -5.24
C ILE A 518 -12.07 11.31 -5.88
N PHE A 519 -11.35 12.27 -6.48
CA PHE A 519 -11.90 13.60 -6.79
C PHE A 519 -11.97 13.93 -8.28
N LEU A 520 -11.13 13.37 -9.15
CA LEU A 520 -11.18 13.62 -10.60
C LEU A 520 -11.98 12.56 -11.34
N VAL A 521 -13.11 12.98 -11.89
CA VAL A 521 -13.90 12.20 -12.84
C VAL A 521 -13.08 11.95 -14.10
N MET A 522 -13.07 10.70 -14.56
CA MET A 522 -12.45 10.33 -15.83
C MET A 522 -13.31 10.85 -16.99
N GLY A 523 -12.78 11.82 -17.73
CA GLY A 523 -13.49 12.46 -18.83
C GLY A 523 -13.42 11.69 -20.16
N PHE A 524 -14.53 11.69 -20.90
CA PHE A 524 -14.68 11.10 -22.24
C PHE A 524 -13.99 11.88 -23.39
N LYS A 525 -13.07 12.83 -23.08
CA LYS A 525 -12.47 13.72 -24.10
C LYS A 525 -12.02 12.94 -25.34
N GLY A 526 -12.74 13.17 -26.45
CA GLY A 526 -12.46 12.59 -27.76
C GLY A 526 -13.56 11.73 -28.41
N MET A 527 -14.67 11.36 -27.75
CA MET A 527 -15.68 10.47 -28.37
C MET A 527 -17.16 10.87 -28.22
N ILE A 528 -17.49 11.95 -27.49
CA ILE A 528 -18.86 12.49 -27.47
C ILE A 528 -18.79 14.00 -27.69
N SER A 529 -19.47 14.47 -28.73
CA SER A 529 -19.68 15.90 -28.99
C SER A 529 -20.62 16.47 -27.93
N GLY A 530 -20.07 17.24 -26.99
CA GLY A 530 -20.84 17.97 -25.98
C GLY A 530 -19.90 18.60 -24.97
N ASN A 531 -20.04 19.91 -24.75
CA ASN A 531 -19.08 20.74 -24.03
C ASN A 531 -18.92 20.35 -22.54
N ASP A 532 -17.68 20.09 -22.10
CA ASP A 532 -17.32 20.07 -20.68
C ASP A 532 -16.09 20.96 -20.41
N VAL A 533 -16.35 22.08 -19.72
CA VAL A 533 -15.39 23.17 -19.43
C VAL A 533 -14.81 23.07 -18.00
N THR A 534 -15.26 22.14 -17.17
CA THR A 534 -14.99 22.14 -15.72
C THR A 534 -13.60 21.62 -15.32
N GLY A 535 -13.01 20.67 -16.06
CA GLY A 535 -11.68 20.11 -15.71
C GLY A 535 -10.49 21.03 -16.02
N ALA A 536 -10.62 21.92 -17.01
CA ALA A 536 -9.53 22.81 -17.42
C ALA A 536 -9.27 23.94 -16.41
N GLU A 537 -10.29 24.42 -15.72
CA GLU A 537 -10.17 25.49 -14.72
C GLU A 537 -9.53 25.01 -13.41
N ILE A 538 -9.71 23.74 -13.04
CA ILE A 538 -9.14 23.16 -11.82
C ILE A 538 -7.62 22.96 -11.97
N VAL A 539 -7.17 22.42 -13.11
CA VAL A 539 -5.74 22.29 -13.44
C VAL A 539 -5.08 23.66 -13.56
N LYS A 540 -5.79 24.65 -14.11
CA LYS A 540 -5.30 26.03 -14.23
C LYS A 540 -5.13 26.70 -12.87
N ARG A 541 -6.09 26.54 -11.95
CA ARG A 541 -5.99 27.04 -10.57
C ARG A 541 -4.90 26.34 -9.76
N GLY A 542 -4.65 25.05 -10.00
CA GLY A 542 -3.53 24.30 -9.41
C GLY A 542 -2.16 24.81 -9.88
N LYS A 543 -2.02 25.09 -11.19
CA LYS A 543 -0.79 25.66 -11.77
C LYS A 543 -0.55 27.10 -11.34
N GLU A 544 -1.57 27.95 -11.34
CA GLU A 544 -1.46 29.36 -10.94
C GLU A 544 -1.10 29.53 -9.44
N ARG A 545 -1.50 28.58 -8.59
CA ARG A 545 -1.09 28.54 -7.16
C ARG A 545 0.37 28.10 -6.98
N SER A 546 0.82 27.13 -7.79
CA SER A 546 2.23 26.68 -7.82
C SER A 546 3.19 27.78 -8.31
N GLU A 547 2.78 28.60 -9.29
CA GLU A 547 3.60 29.71 -9.79
C GLU A 547 3.66 30.90 -8.82
N LYS A 548 2.59 31.18 -8.08
CA LYS A 548 2.59 32.20 -7.01
C LYS A 548 3.52 31.84 -5.85
N GLU A 549 3.76 30.56 -5.59
CA GLU A 549 4.63 30.10 -4.50
C GLU A 549 6.11 30.07 -4.88
N LYS A 550 6.45 29.99 -6.18
CA LYS A 550 7.84 30.21 -6.66
C LYS A 550 8.34 31.64 -6.43
N LEU A 551 7.44 32.60 -6.21
CA LEU A 551 7.78 33.98 -5.86
C LEU A 551 8.14 34.17 -4.38
N CYS A 552 7.92 33.17 -3.53
CA CYS A 552 8.42 33.12 -2.15
C CYS A 552 9.77 32.39 -2.14
N GLY A 553 10.82 33.08 -2.61
CA GLY A 553 12.14 32.51 -2.91
C GLY A 553 12.78 31.65 -1.80
N LEU A 554 12.64 30.35 -1.93
CA LEU A 554 13.44 29.32 -1.28
C LEU A 554 13.77 28.26 -2.34
N ASP A 555 15.06 28.00 -2.56
CA ASP A 555 15.51 26.88 -3.38
C ASP A 555 15.69 25.60 -2.54
N SER A 556 15.96 24.49 -3.22
CA SER A 556 15.89 23.12 -2.72
C SER A 556 16.85 22.74 -1.59
N HIS A 557 17.65 23.68 -1.06
CA HIS A 557 18.57 23.41 0.05
C HIS A 557 18.54 24.44 1.21
N GLY A 558 17.67 25.45 1.19
CA GLY A 558 17.34 26.22 2.40
C GLY A 558 18.51 26.91 3.11
N GLN A 559 19.50 27.46 2.38
CA GLN A 559 20.51 28.35 2.97
C GLN A 559 20.59 29.71 2.27
N ARG A 560 20.77 30.77 3.06
CA ARG A 560 20.94 32.16 2.60
C ARG A 560 22.44 32.49 2.55
N TRP A 561 23.04 32.46 1.37
CA TRP A 561 24.42 32.93 1.16
C TRP A 561 24.41 34.39 0.70
N SER A 562 25.36 35.20 1.20
CA SER A 562 25.53 36.59 0.78
C SER A 562 26.35 36.67 -0.50
N ARG A 563 26.14 37.72 -1.32
CA ARG A 563 26.68 37.88 -2.69
C ARG A 563 28.22 37.82 -2.85
N SER A 564 28.99 37.59 -1.79
CA SER A 564 30.45 37.50 -1.83
C SER A 564 31.02 36.06 -1.88
N GLU A 565 30.20 35.02 -1.80
CA GLU A 565 30.69 33.62 -1.67
C GLU A 565 30.52 32.77 -2.94
N ILE A 566 30.02 33.35 -4.04
CA ILE A 566 29.78 32.65 -5.33
C ILE A 566 31.06 32.48 -6.18
N SER A 567 32.23 32.98 -5.73
CA SER A 567 33.45 32.99 -6.55
C SER A 567 34.43 31.81 -6.32
N SER A 568 34.15 30.82 -5.48
CA SER A 568 35.18 29.83 -5.10
C SER A 568 34.76 28.35 -5.05
N ALA A 569 33.65 27.95 -5.69
CA ALA A 569 33.21 26.55 -5.65
C ALA A 569 32.80 25.99 -7.03
N SER A 570 33.59 26.31 -8.07
CA SER A 570 33.48 25.68 -9.39
C SER A 570 34.81 25.09 -9.83
N GLU A 571 35.37 24.16 -9.05
CA GLU A 571 36.50 23.33 -9.49
C GLU A 571 36.65 22.16 -8.53
N THR A 572 36.16 20.98 -8.91
CA THR A 572 36.70 19.63 -8.61
C THR A 572 35.67 18.54 -8.97
N LEU A 573 35.66 18.13 -10.24
CA LEU A 573 35.24 16.79 -10.66
C LEU A 573 36.36 16.27 -11.58
N PRO A 574 37.04 15.15 -11.28
CA PRO A 574 38.02 14.59 -12.19
C PRO A 574 37.30 13.86 -13.33
N ARG A 575 37.60 14.28 -14.57
CA ARG A 575 37.31 13.52 -15.80
C ARG A 575 38.34 12.40 -15.93
N GLY A 576 37.89 11.16 -15.99
CA GLY A 576 38.72 10.03 -16.39
C GLY A 576 38.99 10.08 -17.88
N ASN A 577 40.27 10.11 -18.26
CA ASN A 577 40.72 9.98 -19.64
C ASN A 577 40.80 8.49 -20.03
N ILE A 578 40.25 8.21 -21.20
CA ILE A 578 40.54 7.04 -22.03
C ILE A 578 41.79 7.39 -22.85
N GLU A 579 42.78 6.50 -22.90
CA GLU A 579 43.55 6.16 -24.13
C GLU A 579 44.55 5.00 -23.88
N ASP A 580 44.46 4.03 -24.79
CA ASP A 580 45.50 3.17 -25.39
C ASP A 580 46.48 2.36 -24.53
N SER A 581 46.20 1.07 -24.33
CA SER A 581 46.91 -0.09 -24.95
C SER A 581 46.40 -1.43 -24.42
#